data_AF-A0A672Z1I1-F1
#
_entry.id   AF-A0A672Z1I1-F1
#
_cell.length_a   1.000
_cell.length_b   1.000
_cell.length_c   1.000
_cell.angle_alpha   90.00
_cell.angle_beta   90.00
_cell.angle_gamma   90.00
#
_symmetry.space_group_name_H-M   'P 1'
#
loop_
_entity.id
_entity.type
_entity.pdbx_description
1 polymer ?
#
loop_
_entity_poly.entity_id
_entity_poly.type
_entity_poly.pdbx_seq_one_letter_code
_entity_poly.pdbx_strand_id
1 'polypeptide(L)'
;MESGGEKVIISGLQSETRYAVRVRCDCGVDGGSKESVTVNVSTKKITSRLADDLKQTSEEMNSDTPSVWKLPLKEERTTIHGCRRYSFGEESNRGNRTVILFGQSGSGKSTLINAMVNYILGVKWEDSYRFKLVEAESQTSEATVYKINHREGFQIPHSLTIIDTPGFGDTRGIERDKEITQQLQRLFTQKSGVSEIDIVCFVTHSALARLTPTQKHVFDSVLSIFGKDVAENIRILVTFADGQRPPVLEAINASGFPCPKTDDGLPPHFKFNNSALKRQSELGKIQFITEVCFSLNRLQMDKVLDLKVVQRQVSC
;
A
#
# COMPACT_ATOMS: atom_id res chain seq x y z
N MET A 1 -41.70 8.15 18.76
CA MET A 1 -40.25 8.41 18.57
C MET A 1 -39.55 7.08 18.74
N GLU A 2 -39.12 6.45 17.65
CA GLU A 2 -38.29 5.25 17.73
C GLU A 2 -36.87 5.68 18.10
N SER A 3 -36.38 5.26 19.26
CA SER A 3 -34.97 5.46 19.63
C SER A 3 -34.11 4.56 18.74
N GLY A 4 -33.26 5.16 17.89
CA GLY A 4 -32.28 4.40 17.12
C GLY A 4 -31.36 3.64 18.08
N GLY A 5 -31.22 2.33 17.89
CA GLY A 5 -30.33 1.51 18.72
C GLY A 5 -28.88 1.92 18.51
N GLU A 6 -28.20 2.30 19.60
CA GLU A 6 -26.76 2.57 19.57
C GLU A 6 -25.97 1.26 19.56
N LYS A 7 -24.93 1.21 18.71
CA LYS A 7 -24.03 0.06 18.59
C LYS A 7 -22.68 0.38 19.22
N VAL A 8 -22.25 -0.43 20.17
CA VAL A 8 -20.94 -0.30 20.85
C VAL A 8 -20.12 -1.57 20.61
N ILE A 9 -18.82 -1.40 20.33
CA ILE A 9 -17.87 -2.49 20.14
C ILE A 9 -16.99 -2.61 21.39
N ILE A 10 -16.95 -3.79 22.00
CA ILE A 10 -16.07 -4.10 23.14
C ILE A 10 -14.81 -4.78 22.58
N SER A 11 -13.68 -4.09 22.64
CA SER A 11 -12.37 -4.59 22.17
C SER A 11 -11.50 -5.10 23.33
N GLY A 12 -10.41 -5.82 23.03
CA GLY A 12 -9.44 -6.28 24.02
C GLY A 12 -9.84 -7.52 24.84
N LEU A 13 -10.90 -8.24 24.44
CA LEU A 13 -11.32 -9.47 25.10
C LEU A 13 -10.31 -10.60 24.83
N GLN A 14 -9.91 -11.31 25.89
CA GLN A 14 -9.14 -12.56 25.78
C GLN A 14 -9.92 -13.62 25.00
N SER A 15 -9.22 -14.39 24.16
CA SER A 15 -9.79 -15.53 23.42
C SER A 15 -10.19 -16.68 24.33
N GLU A 16 -11.10 -17.53 23.87
CA GLU A 16 -11.58 -18.71 24.61
C GLU A 16 -12.10 -18.40 26.01
N THR A 17 -12.57 -17.17 26.21
CA THR A 17 -12.97 -16.66 27.52
C THR A 17 -14.45 -16.31 27.49
N ARG A 18 -15.15 -16.70 28.56
CA ARG A 18 -16.56 -16.37 28.76
C ARG A 18 -16.68 -15.06 29.51
N TYR A 19 -17.44 -14.13 28.94
CA TYR A 19 -17.75 -12.83 29.52
C TYR A 19 -19.23 -12.73 29.86
N ALA A 20 -19.53 -12.05 30.96
CA ALA A 20 -20.87 -11.62 31.34
C ALA A 20 -20.99 -10.11 31.06
N VAL A 21 -21.77 -9.74 30.04
CA VAL A 21 -21.96 -8.36 29.63
C VAL A 21 -23.26 -7.83 30.21
N ARG A 22 -23.18 -6.66 30.86
CA ARG A 22 -24.31 -5.89 31.36
C ARG A 22 -24.14 -4.43 30.94
N VAL A 23 -25.25 -3.78 30.64
CA VAL A 23 -25.30 -2.36 30.27
C VAL A 23 -26.05 -1.61 31.37
N ARG A 24 -25.56 -0.43 31.74
CA ARG A 24 -26.28 0.50 32.61
C ARG A 24 -26.23 1.90 32.00
N CYS A 25 -27.28 2.67 32.18
CA CYS A 25 -27.29 4.08 31.83
C CYS A 25 -26.68 4.88 32.98
N ASP A 26 -25.82 5.84 32.68
CA ASP A 26 -25.33 6.82 33.64
C ASP A 26 -26.00 8.17 33.32
N CYS A 27 -26.91 8.61 34.18
CA CYS A 27 -27.66 9.85 34.02
C CYS A 27 -27.02 11.03 34.79
N GLY A 28 -25.76 10.92 35.20
CA GLY A 28 -25.05 11.98 35.90
C GLY A 28 -25.62 12.25 37.29
N VAL A 29 -26.19 13.45 37.50
CA VAL A 29 -26.72 13.87 38.82
C VAL A 29 -27.95 13.07 39.25
N ASP A 30 -28.70 12.51 38.30
CA ASP A 30 -29.87 11.66 38.56
C ASP A 30 -29.48 10.19 38.87
N GLY A 31 -28.18 9.89 38.92
CA GLY A 31 -27.63 8.58 39.23
C GLY A 31 -27.61 7.61 38.05
N GLY A 32 -27.35 6.34 38.36
CA GLY A 32 -27.31 5.26 37.36
C GLY A 32 -28.60 4.46 37.31
N SER A 33 -28.96 3.96 36.11
CA SER A 33 -30.04 2.99 35.98
C SER A 33 -29.69 1.66 36.65
N LYS A 34 -30.71 0.80 36.82
CA LYS A 34 -30.47 -0.63 37.07
C LYS A 34 -29.70 -1.24 35.89
N GLU A 35 -28.89 -2.25 36.19
CA GLU A 35 -28.18 -3.02 35.16
C GLU A 35 -29.16 -3.78 34.27
N SER A 36 -28.80 -3.94 33.00
CA SER A 36 -29.53 -4.78 32.06
C SER A 36 -29.48 -6.25 32.45
N VAL A 37 -30.29 -7.05 31.76
CA VAL A 37 -30.13 -8.51 31.76
C VAL A 37 -28.69 -8.85 31.36
N THR A 38 -28.11 -9.82 32.06
CA THR A 38 -26.76 -10.31 31.76
C THR A 38 -26.79 -11.14 30.48
N VAL A 39 -25.99 -10.74 29.50
CA VAL A 39 -25.75 -11.52 28.29
C VAL A 39 -24.41 -12.22 28.43
N ASN A 40 -24.44 -13.55 28.39
CA ASN A 40 -23.21 -14.35 28.39
C ASN A 40 -22.70 -14.49 26.97
N VAL A 41 -21.46 -14.08 26.72
CA VAL A 41 -20.80 -14.18 25.42
C VAL A 41 -19.50 -14.93 25.59
N SER A 42 -19.22 -15.89 24.72
CA SER A 42 -17.93 -16.59 24.68
C SER A 42 -17.14 -16.10 23.48
N THR A 43 -15.90 -15.66 23.70
CA THR A 43 -14.99 -15.38 22.60
C THR A 43 -14.53 -16.70 21.97
N LYS A 44 -14.50 -16.75 20.64
CA LYS A 44 -13.96 -17.91 19.93
C LYS A 44 -12.44 -17.93 20.08
N LYS A 45 -11.85 -19.12 19.95
CA LYS A 45 -10.41 -19.26 19.77
C LYS A 45 -10.00 -18.50 18.51
N ILE A 46 -9.09 -17.53 18.63
CA ILE A 46 -8.43 -16.91 17.48
C ILE A 46 -7.51 -18.00 16.91
N THR A 47 -8.06 -18.82 16.01
CA THR A 47 -7.35 -19.95 15.40
C THR A 47 -6.84 -19.63 14.01
N SER A 48 -7.54 -18.77 13.30
CA SER A 48 -7.18 -18.36 11.94
C SER A 48 -6.39 -17.06 11.97
N ARG A 49 -5.34 -16.99 11.15
CA ARG A 49 -4.71 -15.70 10.85
C ARG A 49 -5.71 -14.87 10.06
N LEU A 50 -5.60 -13.54 10.15
CA LEU A 50 -6.44 -12.63 9.34
C LEU A 50 -6.43 -13.01 7.85
N ALA A 51 -5.27 -13.39 7.32
CA ALA A 51 -5.14 -13.88 5.95
C ALA A 51 -6.02 -15.12 5.65
N ASP A 52 -6.14 -16.05 6.58
CA ASP A 52 -6.96 -17.26 6.40
C ASP A 52 -8.46 -16.93 6.39
N ASP A 53 -8.89 -16.02 7.27
CA ASP A 53 -10.28 -15.53 7.31
C ASP A 53 -10.63 -14.76 6.02
N LEU A 54 -9.72 -13.90 5.56
CA LEU A 54 -9.93 -13.13 4.35
C LEU A 54 -10.04 -14.02 3.13
N LYS A 55 -9.23 -15.08 3.05
CA LYS A 55 -9.27 -16.05 1.96
C LYS A 55 -10.67 -16.65 1.81
N GLN A 56 -11.33 -17.02 2.91
CA GLN A 56 -12.68 -17.60 2.90
C GLN A 56 -13.75 -16.65 2.34
N THR A 57 -13.49 -15.33 2.40
CA THR A 57 -14.42 -14.28 1.92
C THR A 57 -13.99 -13.65 0.60
N SER A 58 -12.84 -14.05 0.06
CA SER A 58 -12.27 -13.49 -1.17
C SER A 58 -12.69 -14.32 -2.39
N GLU A 59 -12.65 -13.69 -3.56
CA GLU A 59 -12.92 -14.36 -4.83
C GLU A 59 -11.64 -15.05 -5.33
N GLU A 60 -11.71 -16.35 -5.61
CA GLU A 60 -10.58 -17.09 -6.22
C GLU A 60 -10.43 -16.67 -7.69
N MET A 61 -9.25 -16.18 -8.05
CA MET A 61 -8.92 -15.78 -9.42
C MET A 61 -8.31 -16.93 -10.22
N ASN A 62 -7.51 -17.77 -9.54
CA ASN A 62 -6.98 -19.01 -10.10
C ASN A 62 -6.72 -20.03 -8.99
N SER A 63 -6.81 -21.30 -9.39
CA SER A 63 -6.59 -22.47 -8.54
C SER A 63 -5.19 -23.08 -8.71
N ASP A 64 -4.23 -22.30 -9.23
CA ASP A 64 -2.83 -22.70 -9.31
C ASP A 64 -2.25 -22.88 -7.89
N THR A 65 -1.02 -23.39 -7.78
CA THR A 65 -0.31 -23.46 -6.50
C THR A 65 0.90 -22.53 -6.52
N PRO A 66 0.93 -21.45 -5.71
CA PRO A 66 -0.13 -21.01 -4.80
C PRO A 66 -1.34 -20.40 -5.54
N SER A 67 -2.53 -20.56 -4.95
CA SER A 67 -3.78 -20.02 -5.49
C SER A 67 -3.82 -18.51 -5.34
N VAL A 68 -4.45 -17.79 -6.26
CA VAL A 68 -4.53 -16.32 -6.21
C VAL A 68 -5.95 -15.88 -5.93
N TRP A 69 -6.09 -15.01 -4.93
CA TRP A 69 -7.38 -14.54 -4.42
C TRP A 69 -7.46 -13.02 -4.55
N LYS A 70 -8.57 -12.52 -5.11
CA LYS A 70 -8.81 -11.09 -5.26
C LYS A 70 -9.18 -10.49 -3.90
N LEU A 71 -8.44 -9.48 -3.48
CA LEU A 71 -8.76 -8.79 -2.23
C LEU A 71 -10.07 -8.00 -2.40
N PRO A 72 -11.05 -8.11 -1.46
CA PRO A 72 -12.34 -7.44 -1.60
C PRO A 72 -12.18 -5.94 -1.34
N LEU A 73 -12.09 -5.17 -2.43
CA LEU A 73 -12.04 -3.71 -2.39
C LEU A 73 -13.43 -3.10 -2.57
N LYS A 74 -13.71 -2.04 -1.82
CA LYS A 74 -14.88 -1.19 -2.02
C LYS A 74 -14.46 0.04 -2.83
N GLU A 75 -15.10 0.25 -3.98
CA GLU A 75 -14.90 1.48 -4.75
C GLU A 75 -15.56 2.66 -4.03
N GLU A 76 -14.81 3.74 -3.86
CA GLU A 76 -15.28 4.97 -3.25
C GLU A 76 -15.59 6.02 -4.32
N ARG A 77 -16.67 6.77 -4.11
CA ARG A 77 -16.98 7.92 -4.97
C ARG A 77 -15.92 9.00 -4.75
N THR A 78 -15.28 9.41 -5.84
CA THR A 78 -14.32 10.52 -5.85
C THR A 78 -14.78 11.60 -6.81
N THR A 79 -14.61 12.86 -6.42
CA THR A 79 -14.85 14.03 -7.27
C THR A 79 -13.61 14.45 -8.07
N ILE A 80 -12.49 13.75 -7.85
CA ILE A 80 -11.20 14.05 -8.45
C ILE A 80 -11.13 13.39 -9.82
N HIS A 81 -11.25 14.21 -10.87
CA HIS A 81 -11.25 13.72 -12.24
C HIS A 81 -9.94 13.03 -12.62
N GLY A 82 -10.04 11.83 -13.21
CA GLY A 82 -8.89 11.02 -13.62
C GLY A 82 -8.17 10.33 -12.46
N CYS A 83 -8.86 10.17 -11.33
CA CYS A 83 -8.39 9.38 -10.20
C CYS A 83 -9.48 8.38 -9.78
N ARG A 84 -9.05 7.20 -9.32
CA ARG A 84 -9.93 6.22 -8.67
C ARG A 84 -9.58 6.07 -7.21
N ARG A 85 -10.55 5.68 -6.39
CA ARG A 85 -10.33 5.41 -4.97
C ARG A 85 -11.01 4.12 -4.56
N TYR A 86 -10.28 3.29 -3.84
CA TYR A 86 -10.75 2.04 -3.28
C TYR A 86 -10.35 1.98 -1.81
N SER A 87 -11.19 1.35 -0.99
CA SER A 87 -10.87 1.02 0.39
C SER A 87 -10.96 -0.47 0.67
N PHE A 88 -10.13 -0.91 1.61
CA PHE A 88 -10.13 -2.25 2.16
C PHE A 88 -10.33 -2.18 3.68
N GLY A 89 -11.33 -2.90 4.17
CA GLY A 89 -11.72 -2.90 5.58
C GLY A 89 -12.49 -1.65 6.01
N GLU A 90 -13.05 -1.71 7.21
CA GLU A 90 -13.77 -0.60 7.83
C GLU A 90 -12.82 0.51 8.30
N GLU A 91 -13.33 1.73 8.45
CA GLU A 91 -12.54 2.87 8.90
C GLU A 91 -11.88 2.58 10.27
N SER A 92 -10.62 2.99 10.38
CA SER A 92 -9.77 2.69 11.54
C SER A 92 -9.28 3.98 12.18
N ASN A 93 -9.31 4.02 13.52
CA ASN A 93 -8.77 5.13 14.31
C ASN A 93 -7.24 5.06 14.47
N ARG A 94 -6.59 4.04 13.91
CA ARG A 94 -5.11 3.98 13.86
C ARG A 94 -4.60 5.06 12.92
N GLY A 95 -3.36 5.52 13.14
CA GLY A 95 -2.70 6.43 12.22
C GLY A 95 -2.69 5.90 10.78
N ASN A 96 -2.49 6.77 9.81
CA ASN A 96 -2.39 6.40 8.39
C ASN A 96 -1.03 6.85 7.86
N ARG A 97 -0.37 5.99 7.08
CA ARG A 97 0.79 6.38 6.27
C ARG A 97 0.42 6.41 4.80
N THR A 98 0.88 7.40 4.06
CA THR A 98 0.63 7.54 2.63
C THR A 98 1.92 7.32 1.83
N VAL A 99 1.87 6.38 0.90
CA VAL A 99 2.96 6.05 -0.02
C VAL A 99 2.52 6.33 -1.46
N ILE A 100 3.31 7.08 -2.22
CA ILE A 100 3.12 7.23 -3.67
C ILE A 100 4.16 6.40 -4.43
N LEU A 101 3.71 5.65 -5.44
CA LEU A 101 4.56 4.84 -6.30
C LEU A 101 4.60 5.42 -7.71
N PHE A 102 5.77 5.82 -8.20
CA PHE A 102 5.96 6.32 -9.57
C PHE A 102 7.10 5.61 -10.28
N GLY A 103 7.04 5.54 -11.60
CA GLY A 103 7.96 4.76 -12.42
C GLY A 103 7.37 4.43 -13.78
N GLN A 104 8.22 4.05 -14.73
CA GLN A 104 7.80 3.68 -16.10
C GLN A 104 6.80 2.52 -16.10
N SER A 105 6.05 2.37 -17.20
CA SER A 105 5.26 1.16 -17.45
C SER A 105 6.15 -0.09 -17.34
N GLY A 106 5.66 -1.14 -16.69
CA GLY A 106 6.41 -2.38 -16.50
C GLY A 106 7.57 -2.30 -15.48
N SER A 107 7.76 -1.18 -14.77
CA SER A 107 8.75 -1.06 -13.67
C SER A 107 8.47 -1.96 -12.48
N GLY A 108 7.26 -2.51 -12.35
CA GLY A 108 6.87 -3.44 -11.28
C GLY A 108 6.07 -2.81 -10.14
N LYS A 109 5.48 -1.61 -10.32
CA LYS A 109 4.64 -0.94 -9.32
C LYS A 109 3.50 -1.83 -8.80
N SER A 110 2.66 -2.36 -9.68
CA SER A 110 1.53 -3.22 -9.30
C SER A 110 2.00 -4.50 -8.59
N THR A 111 3.12 -5.08 -9.03
CA THR A 111 3.75 -6.22 -8.34
C THR A 111 4.16 -5.87 -6.92
N LEU A 112 4.76 -4.69 -6.73
CA LEU A 112 5.14 -4.18 -5.42
C LEU A 112 3.92 -3.95 -4.52
N ILE A 113 2.84 -3.37 -5.03
CA ILE A 113 1.59 -3.19 -4.28
C ILE A 113 1.06 -4.53 -3.78
N ASN A 114 1.01 -5.54 -4.65
CA ASN A 114 0.57 -6.87 -4.28
C ASN A 114 1.50 -7.49 -3.22
N ALA A 115 2.82 -7.29 -3.31
CA ALA A 115 3.77 -7.74 -2.30
C ALA A 115 3.53 -7.04 -0.94
N MET A 116 3.33 -5.71 -0.94
CA MET A 116 3.02 -4.93 0.27
C MET A 116 1.76 -5.46 0.96
N VAL A 117 0.69 -5.71 0.20
CA VAL A 117 -0.58 -6.22 0.73
C VAL A 117 -0.42 -7.60 1.37
N ASN A 118 0.24 -8.53 0.70
CA ASN A 118 0.46 -9.87 1.26
C ASN A 118 1.30 -9.81 2.54
N TYR A 119 2.33 -8.95 2.57
CA TYR A 119 3.10 -8.69 3.78
C TYR A 119 2.22 -8.12 4.90
N ILE A 120 1.42 -7.08 4.62
CA ILE A 120 0.54 -6.43 5.62
C ILE A 120 -0.46 -7.42 6.21
N LEU A 121 -1.07 -8.27 5.37
CA LEU A 121 -2.01 -9.31 5.80
C LEU A 121 -1.32 -10.48 6.52
N GLY A 122 0.01 -10.47 6.59
CA GLY A 122 0.80 -11.46 7.26
C GLY A 122 0.82 -12.80 6.55
N VAL A 123 0.54 -12.86 5.24
CA VAL A 123 0.74 -14.05 4.39
C VAL A 123 2.20 -14.50 4.53
N LYS A 124 2.46 -15.79 4.52
CA LYS A 124 3.79 -16.38 4.64
C LYS A 124 4.17 -17.04 3.33
N TRP A 125 5.47 -17.26 3.17
CA TRP A 125 6.02 -17.92 2.01
C TRP A 125 5.41 -19.33 1.83
N GLU A 126 5.28 -20.07 2.92
CA GLU A 126 4.79 -21.45 2.95
C GLU A 126 3.27 -21.57 2.74
N ASP A 127 2.54 -20.46 2.80
CA ASP A 127 1.09 -20.50 2.58
C ASP A 127 0.79 -20.87 1.12
N SER A 128 -0.24 -21.68 0.89
CA SER A 128 -0.64 -22.16 -0.43
C SER A 128 -1.49 -21.17 -1.24
N TYR A 129 -1.50 -19.90 -0.83
CA TYR A 129 -2.33 -18.86 -1.44
C TYR A 129 -1.69 -17.47 -1.36
N ARG A 130 -2.13 -16.57 -2.25
CA ARG A 130 -1.69 -15.17 -2.33
C ARG A 130 -2.87 -14.26 -2.60
N PHE A 131 -2.85 -13.05 -2.05
CA PHE A 131 -3.81 -12.02 -2.39
C PHE A 131 -3.33 -11.16 -3.56
N LYS A 132 -4.28 -10.68 -4.37
CA LYS A 132 -4.03 -9.74 -5.45
C LYS A 132 -4.96 -8.56 -5.28
N LEU A 133 -4.37 -7.37 -5.15
CA LEU A 133 -5.06 -6.09 -5.02
C LEU A 133 -5.14 -5.40 -6.37
N VAL A 134 -4.06 -5.47 -7.16
CA VAL A 134 -3.96 -4.84 -8.50
C VAL A 134 -3.63 -5.89 -9.56
N GLU A 135 -4.27 -5.81 -10.72
CA GLU A 135 -3.94 -6.61 -11.89
C GLU A 135 -2.68 -6.08 -12.60
N ALA A 136 -1.61 -6.86 -12.59
CA ALA A 136 -0.31 -6.43 -13.17
C ALA A 136 -0.31 -6.24 -14.69
N GLU A 137 -1.30 -6.81 -15.41
CA GLU A 137 -1.46 -6.70 -16.86
C GLU A 137 -2.29 -5.48 -17.28
N SER A 138 -3.00 -4.87 -16.33
CA SER A 138 -3.73 -3.62 -16.53
C SER A 138 -2.72 -2.48 -16.57
N GLN A 139 -2.53 -1.87 -17.73
CA GLN A 139 -1.85 -0.58 -17.77
C GLN A 139 -2.73 0.46 -17.07
N THR A 140 -2.34 0.86 -15.85
CA THR A 140 -3.05 1.90 -15.10
C THR A 140 -3.16 3.18 -15.93
N SER A 141 -4.38 3.57 -16.30
CA SER A 141 -4.68 4.79 -17.03
C SER A 141 -5.02 5.98 -16.12
N GLU A 142 -5.28 5.74 -14.85
CA GLU A 142 -5.70 6.76 -13.89
C GLU A 142 -4.97 6.54 -12.58
N ALA A 143 -4.54 7.63 -11.93
CA ALA A 143 -3.98 7.51 -10.58
C ALA A 143 -5.01 6.84 -9.66
N THR A 144 -4.60 5.78 -8.96
CA THR A 144 -5.51 4.99 -8.13
C THR A 144 -5.05 5.01 -6.68
N VAL A 145 -5.96 5.39 -5.79
CA VAL A 145 -5.72 5.45 -4.35
C VAL A 145 -6.33 4.23 -3.69
N TYR A 146 -5.51 3.46 -2.99
CA TYR A 146 -5.92 2.31 -2.20
C TYR A 146 -5.77 2.62 -0.72
N LYS A 147 -6.87 2.82 0.00
CA LYS A 147 -6.89 3.01 1.46
C LYS A 147 -7.06 1.65 2.14
N ILE A 148 -5.97 1.12 2.68
CA ILE A 148 -5.94 -0.15 3.41
C ILE A 148 -6.08 0.15 4.90
N ASN A 149 -7.30 0.07 5.41
CA ASN A 149 -7.58 0.39 6.81
C ASN A 149 -7.02 -0.70 7.73
N HIS A 150 -6.34 -0.28 8.80
CA HIS A 150 -5.74 -1.19 9.76
C HIS A 150 -6.76 -2.13 10.40
N ARG A 151 -6.41 -3.41 10.48
CA ARG A 151 -7.15 -4.43 11.22
C ARG A 151 -6.21 -5.23 12.13
N GLU A 152 -6.76 -5.74 13.22
CA GLU A 152 -6.02 -6.68 14.08
C GLU A 152 -5.54 -7.89 13.25
N GLY A 153 -4.26 -8.25 13.41
CA GLY A 153 -3.56 -9.24 12.59
C GLY A 153 -2.71 -8.64 11.47
N PHE A 154 -2.78 -7.34 11.21
CA PHE A 154 -1.83 -6.66 10.31
C PHE A 154 -0.40 -6.76 10.86
N GLN A 155 0.58 -6.82 9.95
CA GLN A 155 2.00 -6.77 10.33
C GLN A 155 2.50 -5.35 10.65
N ILE A 156 1.71 -4.33 10.29
CA ILE A 156 2.00 -2.91 10.57
C ILE A 156 0.96 -2.35 11.56
N PRO A 157 1.34 -1.40 12.44
CA PRO A 157 0.46 -0.89 13.49
C PRO A 157 -0.48 0.25 13.03
N HIS A 158 -0.52 0.55 11.74
CA HIS A 158 -1.23 1.68 11.16
C HIS A 158 -1.92 1.31 9.83
N SER A 159 -2.84 2.17 9.39
CA SER A 159 -3.44 2.09 8.04
C SER A 159 -2.41 2.51 6.98
N LEU A 160 -2.61 2.06 5.75
CA LEU A 160 -1.73 2.41 4.63
C LEU A 160 -2.57 2.92 3.46
N THR A 161 -2.26 4.12 2.99
CA THR A 161 -2.79 4.67 1.74
C THR A 161 -1.72 4.53 0.66
N ILE A 162 -2.00 3.76 -0.39
CA ILE A 162 -1.09 3.59 -1.53
C ILE A 162 -1.65 4.35 -2.72
N ILE A 163 -0.84 5.24 -3.30
CA ILE A 163 -1.16 5.95 -4.54
C ILE A 163 -0.38 5.28 -5.66
N ASP A 164 -1.07 4.46 -6.45
CA ASP A 164 -0.54 3.87 -7.68
C ASP A 164 -0.68 4.88 -8.82
N THR A 165 0.43 5.17 -9.51
CA THR A 165 0.40 6.08 -10.66
C THR A 165 0.46 5.30 -11.97
N PRO A 166 -0.12 5.83 -13.06
CA PRO A 166 0.20 5.39 -14.41
C PRO A 166 1.71 5.35 -14.67
N GLY A 167 2.12 4.53 -15.63
CA GLY A 167 3.50 4.53 -16.13
C GLY A 167 3.79 5.81 -16.91
N PHE A 168 4.89 6.49 -16.56
CA PHE A 168 5.34 7.72 -17.24
C PHE A 168 6.52 7.45 -18.17
N GLY A 169 6.72 8.28 -19.18
CA GLY A 169 7.86 8.15 -20.12
C GLY A 169 7.81 6.84 -20.90
N ASP A 170 6.59 6.42 -21.24
CA ASP A 170 6.24 5.31 -22.09
C ASP A 170 6.05 5.80 -23.54
N THR A 171 5.82 4.90 -24.49
CA THR A 171 5.64 5.22 -25.93
C THR A 171 4.42 6.10 -26.24
N ARG A 172 3.59 6.39 -25.23
CA ARG A 172 2.36 7.18 -25.33
C ARG A 172 2.59 8.70 -25.36
N GLY A 173 3.83 9.16 -25.15
CA GLY A 173 4.25 10.53 -25.42
C GLY A 173 4.00 11.56 -24.31
N ILE A 174 4.52 12.77 -24.53
CA ILE A 174 4.61 13.86 -23.54
C ILE A 174 3.23 14.35 -23.07
N GLU A 175 2.23 14.34 -23.94
CA GLU A 175 0.86 14.75 -23.58
C GLU A 175 0.30 13.87 -22.46
N ARG A 176 0.56 12.57 -22.55
CA ARG A 176 0.13 11.63 -21.52
C ARG A 176 0.80 11.89 -20.18
N ASP A 177 2.09 12.19 -20.19
CA ASP A 177 2.83 12.54 -18.98
C ASP A 177 2.30 13.84 -18.34
N LYS A 178 1.88 14.81 -19.16
CA LYS A 178 1.23 16.04 -18.71
C LYS A 178 -0.14 15.76 -18.08
N GLU A 179 -0.94 14.89 -18.67
CA GLU A 179 -2.23 14.48 -18.07
C GLU A 179 -2.03 13.82 -16.72
N ILE A 180 -1.07 12.90 -16.59
CA ILE A 180 -0.82 12.22 -15.32
C ILE A 180 -0.30 13.22 -14.28
N THR A 181 0.56 14.17 -14.68
CA THR A 181 0.98 15.28 -13.82
C THR A 181 -0.23 16.08 -13.30
N GLN A 182 -1.18 16.42 -14.18
CA GLN A 182 -2.40 17.14 -13.80
C GLN A 182 -3.34 16.30 -12.92
N GLN A 183 -3.39 14.98 -13.10
CA GLN A 183 -4.14 14.08 -12.23
C GLN A 183 -3.56 14.12 -10.81
N LEU A 184 -2.23 14.02 -10.68
CA LEU A 184 -1.55 14.11 -9.39
C LEU A 184 -1.74 15.47 -8.73
N GLN A 185 -1.59 16.57 -9.48
CA GLN A 185 -1.87 17.91 -8.96
C GLN A 185 -3.29 18.02 -8.40
N ARG A 186 -4.30 17.53 -9.13
CA ARG A 186 -5.69 17.52 -8.65
C ARG A 186 -5.87 16.64 -7.41
N LEU A 187 -5.24 15.46 -7.38
CA LEU A 187 -5.29 14.55 -6.25
C LEU A 187 -4.79 15.19 -4.96
N PHE A 188 -3.83 16.10 -5.04
CA PHE A 188 -3.18 16.68 -3.86
C PHE A 188 -3.66 18.09 -3.50
N THR A 189 -4.26 18.81 -4.44
CA THR A 189 -4.77 20.18 -4.20
C THR A 189 -6.26 20.23 -3.84
N GLN A 190 -7.04 19.21 -4.22
CA GLN A 190 -8.47 19.21 -3.93
C GLN A 190 -8.77 18.76 -2.48
N LYS A 191 -9.81 19.34 -1.87
CA LYS A 191 -10.21 19.07 -0.48
C LYS A 191 -10.55 17.59 -0.19
N SER A 192 -11.09 16.87 -1.17
CA SER A 192 -11.36 15.43 -1.09
C SER A 192 -10.14 14.56 -1.45
N GLY A 193 -9.01 15.20 -1.74
CA GLY A 193 -7.73 14.64 -2.15
C GLY A 193 -6.97 13.94 -1.04
N VAL A 194 -5.68 13.79 -1.27
CA VAL A 194 -4.73 13.28 -0.28
C VAL A 194 -3.91 14.46 0.21
N SER A 195 -3.94 14.71 1.51
CA SER A 195 -3.33 15.89 2.13
C SER A 195 -1.86 15.70 2.54
N GLU A 196 -1.42 14.45 2.73
CA GLU A 196 -0.11 14.13 3.29
C GLU A 196 0.53 12.98 2.53
N ILE A 197 1.83 13.09 2.26
CA ILE A 197 2.67 12.01 1.73
C ILE A 197 3.80 11.74 2.70
N ASP A 198 3.86 10.50 3.16
CA ASP A 198 4.90 10.03 4.05
C ASP A 198 6.12 9.54 3.28
N ILE A 199 5.91 8.85 2.15
CA ILE A 199 6.97 8.20 1.37
C ILE A 199 6.73 8.35 -0.13
N VAL A 200 7.78 8.73 -0.85
CA VAL A 200 7.81 8.88 -2.30
C VAL A 200 8.69 7.78 -2.90
N CYS A 201 8.09 6.74 -3.47
CA CYS A 201 8.82 5.58 -3.99
C CYS A 201 9.03 5.66 -5.51
N PHE A 202 10.28 5.81 -5.94
CA PHE A 202 10.64 5.66 -7.34
C PHE A 202 10.91 4.19 -7.67
N VAL A 203 10.03 3.57 -8.45
CA VAL A 203 10.14 2.17 -8.87
C VAL A 203 10.81 2.09 -10.24
N THR A 204 11.93 1.39 -10.32
CA THR A 204 12.75 1.31 -11.53
C THR A 204 13.47 -0.02 -11.69
N HIS A 205 13.81 -0.39 -12.92
CA HIS A 205 14.56 -1.62 -13.22
C HIS A 205 16.05 -1.46 -12.91
N SER A 206 16.68 -2.52 -12.42
CA SER A 206 18.11 -2.55 -12.08
C SER A 206 19.03 -2.18 -13.26
N ALA A 207 18.71 -2.66 -14.45
CA ALA A 207 19.50 -2.50 -15.67
C ALA A 207 19.31 -1.15 -16.37
N LEU A 208 18.50 -0.24 -15.82
CA LEU A 208 18.24 1.05 -16.44
C LEU A 208 19.52 1.91 -16.44
N ALA A 209 20.06 2.16 -17.64
CA ALA A 209 21.35 2.83 -17.80
C ALA A 209 21.29 4.35 -17.56
N ARG A 210 20.13 4.99 -17.77
CA ARG A 210 19.91 6.45 -17.63
C ARG A 210 18.44 6.75 -17.29
N LEU A 211 18.20 7.80 -16.51
CA LEU A 211 16.86 8.37 -16.37
C LEU A 211 16.49 9.15 -17.63
N THR A 212 15.23 9.05 -18.05
CA THR A 212 14.71 9.84 -19.17
C THR A 212 14.36 11.26 -18.71
N PRO A 213 14.42 12.27 -19.60
CA PRO A 213 13.97 13.63 -19.28
C PRO A 213 12.54 13.66 -18.72
N THR A 214 11.68 12.79 -19.22
CA THR A 214 10.31 12.63 -18.73
C THR A 214 10.25 12.17 -17.27
N GLN A 215 11.06 11.17 -16.89
CA GLN A 215 11.11 10.69 -15.50
C GLN A 215 11.52 11.83 -14.54
N LYS A 216 12.44 12.69 -14.99
CA LYS A 216 12.83 13.89 -14.25
C LYS A 216 11.68 14.91 -14.16
N HIS A 217 10.96 15.15 -15.25
CA HIS A 217 9.86 16.11 -15.25
C HIS A 217 8.70 15.72 -14.31
N VAL A 218 8.30 14.44 -14.32
CA VAL A 218 7.26 13.92 -13.41
C VAL A 218 7.67 14.09 -11.95
N PHE A 219 8.95 13.88 -11.69
CA PHE A 219 9.52 14.05 -10.39
C PHE A 219 9.50 15.52 -9.93
N ASP A 220 9.94 16.45 -10.80
CA ASP A 220 9.85 17.88 -10.54
C ASP A 220 8.41 18.31 -10.25
N SER A 221 7.42 17.69 -10.93
CA SER A 221 6.00 17.91 -10.65
C SER A 221 5.58 17.47 -9.25
N VAL A 222 6.02 16.29 -8.77
CA VAL A 222 5.72 15.85 -7.40
C VAL A 222 6.36 16.79 -6.37
N LEU A 223 7.63 17.16 -6.55
CA LEU A 223 8.32 18.12 -5.68
C LEU A 223 7.64 19.50 -5.67
N SER A 224 7.11 19.94 -6.81
CA SER A 224 6.44 21.25 -6.92
C SER A 224 5.17 21.33 -6.07
N ILE A 225 4.51 20.21 -5.82
CA ILE A 225 3.25 20.12 -5.07
C ILE A 225 3.50 20.06 -3.57
N PHE A 226 4.51 19.29 -3.14
CA PHE A 226 4.76 19.01 -1.72
C PHE A 226 5.92 19.79 -1.11
N GLY A 227 6.52 20.69 -1.90
CA GLY A 227 7.73 21.41 -1.51
C GLY A 227 8.98 20.56 -1.66
N LYS A 228 10.15 21.23 -1.64
CA LYS A 228 11.45 20.57 -1.82
C LYS A 228 11.77 19.57 -0.70
N ASP A 229 11.14 19.73 0.45
CA ASP A 229 11.37 18.93 1.66
C ASP A 229 10.88 17.49 1.51
N VAL A 230 9.91 17.23 0.61
CA VAL A 230 9.47 15.86 0.28
C VAL A 230 10.60 15.04 -0.34
N ALA A 231 11.66 15.70 -0.84
CA ALA A 231 12.80 15.01 -1.41
C ALA A 231 13.46 14.06 -0.39
N GLU A 232 13.50 14.44 0.89
CA GLU A 232 14.06 13.61 1.98
C GLU A 232 13.29 12.31 2.22
N ASN A 233 12.03 12.25 1.77
CA ASN A 233 11.16 11.08 1.90
C ASN A 233 11.20 10.16 0.68
N ILE A 234 12.12 10.42 -0.26
CA ILE A 234 12.25 9.61 -1.47
C ILE A 234 13.02 8.32 -1.20
N ARG A 235 12.49 7.21 -1.70
CA ARG A 235 13.14 5.89 -1.67
C ARG A 235 13.17 5.29 -3.06
N ILE A 236 14.30 4.69 -3.43
CA ILE A 236 14.47 4.02 -4.71
C ILE A 236 14.15 2.53 -4.55
N LEU A 237 13.14 2.05 -5.27
CA LEU A 237 12.77 0.64 -5.27
C LEU A 237 13.22 0.03 -6.60
N VAL A 238 14.30 -0.74 -6.52
CA VAL A 238 14.94 -1.33 -7.68
C VAL A 238 14.39 -2.73 -7.92
N THR A 239 13.68 -2.90 -9.01
CA THR A 239 13.13 -4.19 -9.45
C THR A 239 14.13 -4.94 -10.35
N PHE A 240 13.98 -6.26 -10.48
CA PHE A 240 14.83 -7.12 -11.32
C PHE A 240 16.32 -7.04 -10.94
N ALA A 241 16.59 -6.85 -9.65
CA ALA A 241 17.94 -6.64 -9.12
C ALA A 241 18.61 -7.95 -8.68
N ASP A 242 18.79 -8.89 -9.62
CA ASP A 242 19.35 -10.23 -9.33
C ASP A 242 20.86 -10.22 -9.16
N GLY A 243 21.51 -9.22 -9.74
CA GLY A 243 22.96 -9.06 -9.72
C GLY A 243 23.45 -8.33 -8.49
N GLN A 244 24.70 -7.86 -8.58
CA GLN A 244 25.38 -7.07 -7.56
C GLN A 244 24.74 -5.65 -7.41
N ARG A 245 25.52 -4.62 -7.17
CA ARG A 245 25.02 -3.23 -7.09
C ARG A 245 24.24 -2.86 -8.37
N PRO A 246 22.98 -2.41 -8.27
CA PRO A 246 22.19 -2.09 -9.46
C PRO A 246 22.77 -0.88 -10.21
N PRO A 247 23.08 -1.02 -11.51
CA PRO A 247 23.63 0.08 -12.32
C PRO A 247 22.77 1.34 -12.31
N VAL A 248 21.44 1.19 -12.19
CA VAL A 248 20.50 2.31 -12.11
C VAL A 248 20.80 3.31 -10.98
N LEU A 249 21.45 2.89 -9.90
CA LEU A 249 21.79 3.80 -8.79
C LEU A 249 22.82 4.85 -9.22
N GLU A 250 23.79 4.48 -10.05
CA GLU A 250 24.77 5.40 -10.60
C GLU A 250 24.12 6.34 -11.61
N ALA A 251 23.21 5.82 -12.43
CA ALA A 251 22.41 6.60 -13.37
C ALA A 251 21.56 7.67 -12.68
N ILE A 252 20.92 7.31 -11.56
CA ILE A 252 20.14 8.25 -10.72
C ILE A 252 21.06 9.33 -10.17
N ASN A 253 22.21 8.96 -9.60
CA ASN A 253 23.16 9.92 -9.02
C ASN A 253 23.71 10.90 -10.07
N ALA A 254 24.07 10.40 -11.26
CA ALA A 254 24.58 11.21 -12.37
C ALA A 254 23.52 12.15 -12.97
N SER A 255 22.23 11.82 -12.87
CA SER A 255 21.14 12.65 -13.41
C SER A 255 20.81 13.90 -12.59
N GLY A 256 21.37 14.01 -11.39
CA GLY A 256 21.03 15.06 -10.42
C GLY A 256 19.62 14.88 -9.84
N PHE A 257 19.11 13.64 -9.78
CA PHE A 257 17.81 13.33 -9.20
C PHE A 257 17.78 13.76 -7.72
N PRO A 258 16.87 14.66 -7.32
CA PRO A 258 16.78 15.15 -5.95
C PRO A 258 16.32 14.02 -5.02
N CYS A 259 17.27 13.36 -4.36
CA CYS A 259 17.00 12.32 -3.37
C CYS A 259 18.09 12.38 -2.31
N PRO A 260 17.79 11.95 -1.07
CA PRO A 260 18.79 11.84 -0.03
C PRO A 260 19.93 10.94 -0.50
N LYS A 261 21.11 11.15 0.07
CA LYS A 261 22.27 10.29 -0.14
C LYS A 261 22.62 9.61 1.18
N THR A 262 22.89 8.31 1.11
CA THR A 262 23.53 7.55 2.18
C THR A 262 25.03 7.89 2.25
N ASP A 263 25.70 7.42 3.29
CA ASP A 263 27.13 7.72 3.54
C ASP A 263 28.06 7.28 2.39
N ASP A 264 27.64 6.31 1.59
CA ASP A 264 28.32 5.83 0.37
C ASP A 264 28.00 6.66 -0.89
N GLY A 265 27.27 7.78 -0.74
CA GLY A 265 26.93 8.71 -1.82
C GLY A 265 25.84 8.22 -2.77
N LEU A 266 25.15 7.13 -2.43
CA LEU A 266 24.04 6.56 -3.20
C LEU A 266 22.67 7.00 -2.66
N PRO A 267 21.60 6.91 -3.46
CA PRO A 267 20.27 7.08 -2.91
C PRO A 267 19.86 5.89 -2.03
N PRO A 268 19.12 6.13 -0.91
CA PRO A 268 18.50 5.06 -0.14
C PRO A 268 17.65 4.17 -1.06
N HIS A 269 18.03 2.91 -1.14
CA HIS A 269 17.41 1.99 -2.07
C HIS A 269 17.09 0.63 -1.46
N PHE A 270 16.06 0.01 -2.03
CA PHE A 270 15.60 -1.33 -1.68
C PHE A 270 15.54 -2.16 -2.96
N LYS A 271 16.01 -3.40 -2.89
CA LYS A 271 16.08 -4.30 -4.04
C LYS A 271 14.94 -5.30 -3.97
N PHE A 272 14.04 -5.21 -4.94
CA PHE A 272 12.96 -6.16 -5.16
C PHE A 272 13.36 -7.08 -6.30
N ASN A 273 13.66 -8.33 -5.97
CA ASN A 273 14.01 -9.29 -7.01
C ASN A 273 12.72 -9.84 -7.65
N ASN A 274 12.56 -9.46 -8.93
CA ASN A 274 11.39 -9.68 -9.78
C ASN A 274 11.77 -10.44 -11.06
N SER A 275 12.99 -10.96 -11.22
CA SER A 275 13.47 -11.55 -12.48
C SER A 275 12.88 -12.90 -12.84
N ALA A 276 12.36 -13.59 -11.84
CA ALA A 276 11.43 -14.69 -11.98
C ALA A 276 10.25 -14.38 -12.92
N LEU A 277 9.85 -13.11 -13.04
CA LEU A 277 8.64 -12.68 -13.75
C LEU A 277 8.72 -12.75 -15.28
N LYS A 278 9.93 -12.82 -15.88
CA LYS A 278 10.09 -12.59 -17.33
C LYS A 278 10.58 -13.79 -18.15
N ARG A 279 10.90 -14.93 -17.53
CA ARG A 279 11.65 -16.00 -18.22
C ARG A 279 10.90 -17.21 -18.75
N GLN A 280 9.57 -17.31 -18.67
CA GLN A 280 8.87 -18.42 -19.33
C GLN A 280 7.52 -18.02 -19.97
N SER A 281 7.53 -17.95 -21.30
CA SER A 281 6.41 -18.37 -22.12
C SER A 281 6.21 -19.89 -21.94
N GLU A 282 4.97 -20.27 -21.65
CA GLU A 282 4.41 -21.63 -21.63
C GLU A 282 4.76 -22.54 -20.44
N LEU A 283 3.69 -23.00 -19.77
CA LEU A 283 3.57 -23.92 -18.61
C LEU A 283 4.24 -23.51 -17.28
N GLY A 284 3.40 -23.18 -16.28
CA GLY A 284 3.79 -22.99 -14.86
C GLY A 284 3.91 -21.53 -14.36
N LYS A 285 3.24 -20.58 -15.03
CA LYS A 285 3.56 -19.13 -15.00
C LYS A 285 3.34 -18.35 -13.70
N ILE A 286 2.77 -18.91 -12.62
CA ILE A 286 2.49 -18.15 -11.39
C ILE A 286 3.34 -18.60 -10.19
N GLN A 287 3.86 -19.83 -10.22
CA GLN A 287 4.55 -20.44 -9.09
C GLN A 287 5.86 -19.70 -8.72
N PHE A 288 6.55 -19.13 -9.72
CA PHE A 288 7.81 -18.40 -9.52
C PHE A 288 7.63 -16.90 -9.15
N ILE A 289 6.44 -16.32 -9.41
CA ILE A 289 6.13 -14.87 -9.29
C ILE A 289 6.25 -14.38 -7.84
N THR A 290 6.04 -15.28 -6.88
CA THR A 290 6.00 -14.95 -5.45
C THR A 290 7.20 -15.45 -4.64
N GLU A 291 8.04 -16.34 -5.18
CA GLU A 291 9.16 -16.95 -4.44
C GLU A 291 10.25 -15.97 -4.10
N VAL A 292 10.58 -15.11 -5.05
CA VAL A 292 11.65 -14.13 -4.88
C VAL A 292 11.13 -12.84 -4.23
N CYS A 293 9.83 -12.56 -4.40
CA CYS A 293 9.16 -11.39 -3.83
C CYS A 293 8.82 -11.50 -2.33
N PHE A 294 9.05 -12.63 -1.66
CA PHE A 294 8.65 -12.78 -0.26
C PHE A 294 9.84 -12.88 0.69
N SER A 295 10.81 -13.75 0.38
CA SER A 295 11.90 -14.13 1.27
C SER A 295 12.95 -13.03 1.47
N LEU A 296 13.24 -12.24 0.44
CA LEU A 296 14.17 -11.09 0.50
C LEU A 296 13.47 -9.78 0.88
N ASN A 297 12.13 -9.78 0.92
CA ASN A 297 11.34 -8.56 0.94
C ASN A 297 10.80 -8.21 2.32
N ARG A 298 10.66 -9.14 3.27
CA ARG A 298 10.08 -8.83 4.60
C ARG A 298 10.88 -7.74 5.34
N LEU A 299 12.20 -7.94 5.50
CA LEU A 299 13.08 -6.96 6.15
C LEU A 299 13.17 -5.63 5.40
N GLN A 300 12.99 -5.65 4.07
CA GLN A 300 12.97 -4.42 3.27
C GLN A 300 11.61 -3.72 3.38
N MET A 301 10.50 -4.45 3.47
CA MET A 301 9.16 -3.90 3.70
C MET A 301 9.03 -3.31 5.08
N ASP A 302 9.57 -3.95 6.12
CA ASP A 302 9.68 -3.36 7.47
C ASP A 302 10.37 -2.00 7.36
N LYS A 303 11.53 -1.94 6.68
CA LYS A 303 12.25 -0.68 6.49
C LYS A 303 11.46 0.34 5.67
N VAL A 304 10.81 -0.05 4.58
CA VAL A 304 10.02 0.88 3.74
C VAL A 304 8.82 1.41 4.52
N LEU A 305 8.09 0.56 5.23
CA LEU A 305 6.82 0.89 5.86
C LEU A 305 6.98 1.46 7.28
N ASP A 306 8.05 1.14 8.03
CA ASP A 306 8.32 1.64 9.38
C ASP A 306 9.28 2.85 9.43
N LEU A 307 9.81 3.29 8.28
CA LEU A 307 10.70 4.44 8.18
C LEU A 307 10.12 5.65 8.94
N LYS A 308 10.93 6.24 9.85
CA LYS A 308 10.57 7.50 10.50
C LYS A 308 10.63 8.61 9.45
N VAL A 309 9.48 9.18 9.14
CA VAL A 309 9.33 10.30 8.21
C VAL A 309 9.63 11.61 8.94
N VAL A 310 10.28 12.55 8.25
CA VAL A 310 10.33 13.93 8.72
C VAL A 310 8.96 14.55 8.46
N GLN A 311 8.05 14.47 9.44
CA GLN A 311 6.73 15.12 9.32
C GLN A 311 6.90 16.63 9.44
N ARG A 312 6.60 17.39 8.37
CA ARG A 312 6.40 18.83 8.42
C ARG A 312 5.29 19.26 7.46
N GLN A 313 4.49 20.21 7.92
CA GLN A 313 3.24 20.65 7.30
C GLN A 313 3.44 21.15 5.87
N VAL A 314 2.44 20.88 5.05
CA VAL A 314 2.22 21.51 3.75
C VAL A 314 2.27 23.03 3.93
N SER A 315 3.19 23.68 3.21
CA SER A 315 3.14 25.13 3.04
C SER A 315 2.06 25.42 2.01
N CYS A 316 0.83 25.73 2.47
CA CYS A 316 -0.16 26.37 1.62
C CYS A 316 0.22 27.82 1.34
#